data_AF-A0A6I7Z6T7-F1
#
_entry.id   AF-A0A6I7Z6T7-F1
#
_cell.length_a   1.000
_cell.length_b   1.000
_cell.length_c   1.000
_cell.angle_alpha   90.00
_cell.angle_beta   90.00
_cell.angle_gamma   90.00
#
_symmetry.space_group_name_H-M   'P 1'
#
loop_
_entity.id
_entity.type
_entity.pdbx_description
1 polymer ?
#
loop_
_entity_poly.entity_id
_entity_poly.type
_entity_poly.pdbx_seq_one_letter_code
_entity_poly.pdbx_strand_id
1 'polypeptide(L)'
;MDDVNGHVAAVFSAYGQRMASIAVRTRSVEALGRGLVAVGLAEGHLDDPRDNLFVLAAVNDAASLIGTSLHRLIIDKQGLLPSDGLAGIQDFDRRKTSEKSIESMGIRRVGDEQSFLYV
;
A
#
# COMPACT_ATOMS: atom_id res chain seq x y z
N MET A 1 9.56 21.81 11.20
CA MET A 1 8.83 20.67 11.81
C MET A 1 8.37 19.72 10.70
N ASP A 2 8.17 20.23 9.49
CA ASP A 2 7.79 19.51 8.27
C ASP A 2 8.75 18.38 7.85
N ASP A 3 10.07 18.56 7.99
CA ASP A 3 11.08 17.56 7.58
C ASP A 3 10.94 16.20 8.31
N VAL A 4 10.49 16.22 9.57
CA VAL A 4 10.30 15.00 10.36
C VAL A 4 9.08 14.21 9.89
N ASN A 5 7.99 14.90 9.54
CA ASN A 5 6.76 14.25 9.08
C ASN A 5 6.96 13.60 7.71
N GLY A 6 7.59 14.30 6.77
CA GLY A 6 7.92 13.75 5.45
C GLY A 6 8.83 12.52 5.53
N HIS A 7 9.82 12.53 6.43
CA HIS A 7 10.68 11.37 6.65
C HIS A 7 9.93 10.16 7.23
N VAL A 8 9.05 10.40 8.22
CA VAL A 8 8.22 9.35 8.82
C VAL A 8 7.29 8.74 7.77
N ALA A 9 6.64 9.56 6.96
CA ALA A 9 5.80 9.09 5.87
C ALA A 9 6.61 8.23 4.88
N ALA A 10 7.76 8.71 4.43
CA ALA A 10 8.63 7.97 3.50
C ALA A 10 9.05 6.59 4.04
N VAL A 11 9.38 6.49 5.34
CA VAL A 11 9.73 5.22 5.98
C VAL A 11 8.54 4.26 5.97
N PHE A 12 7.34 4.72 6.33
CA PHE A 12 6.14 3.91 6.35
C PHE A 12 5.69 3.50 4.93
N SER A 13 5.80 4.39 3.94
CA SER A 13 5.54 4.11 2.53
C SER A 13 6.49 3.05 1.99
N ALA A 14 7.79 3.20 2.22
CA ALA A 14 8.81 2.23 1.81
C ALA A 14 8.60 0.86 2.47
N TYR A 15 8.26 0.85 3.77
CA TYR A 15 7.89 -0.38 4.48
C TYR A 15 6.65 -1.02 3.85
N GLY A 16 5.61 -0.24 3.55
CA GLY A 16 4.39 -0.68 2.89
C GLY A 16 4.65 -1.39 1.56
N GLN A 17 5.43 -0.76 0.68
CA GLN A 17 5.80 -1.34 -0.63
C GLN A 17 6.63 -2.62 -0.48
N ARG A 18 7.55 -2.66 0.48
CA ARG A 18 8.35 -3.85 0.76
C ARG A 18 7.48 -4.99 1.28
N MET A 19 6.52 -4.70 2.14
CA MET A 19 5.57 -5.70 2.65
C MET A 19 4.62 -6.21 1.57
N ALA A 20 4.21 -5.36 0.61
CA ALA A 20 3.48 -5.80 -0.58
C ALA A 20 4.30 -6.81 -1.41
N SER A 21 5.59 -6.53 -1.58
CA SER A 21 6.52 -7.46 -2.28
C SER A 21 6.68 -8.78 -1.51
N ILE A 22 6.88 -8.71 -0.18
CA ILE A 22 7.00 -9.90 0.69
C ILE A 22 5.72 -10.73 0.68
N ALA A 23 4.55 -10.09 0.70
CA ALA A 23 3.27 -10.77 0.69
C ALA A 23 3.10 -11.64 -0.55
N VAL A 24 3.50 -11.15 -1.73
CA VAL A 24 3.48 -11.94 -2.98
C VAL A 24 4.41 -13.14 -2.87
N ARG A 25 5.67 -12.93 -2.44
CA ARG A 25 6.66 -14.03 -2.32
C ARG A 25 6.24 -15.13 -1.35
N THR A 26 5.57 -14.75 -0.27
CA THR A 26 5.22 -15.65 0.83
C THR A 26 3.76 -16.08 0.82
N ARG A 27 2.96 -15.59 -0.15
CA ARG A 27 1.50 -15.72 -0.20
C ARG A 27 0.83 -15.37 1.13
N SER A 28 1.33 -14.32 1.81
CA SER A 28 0.92 -13.96 3.17
C SER A 28 0.02 -12.72 3.20
N VAL A 29 -1.25 -12.96 3.52
CA VAL A 29 -2.23 -11.89 3.80
C VAL A 29 -1.82 -11.06 5.02
N GLU A 30 -1.18 -11.68 6.01
CA GLU A 30 -0.70 -10.97 7.20
C GLU A 30 0.41 -9.97 6.85
N ALA A 31 1.38 -10.39 6.03
CA ALA A 31 2.42 -9.51 5.52
C ALA A 31 1.81 -8.30 4.79
N LEU A 32 0.83 -8.56 3.92
CA LEU A 32 0.14 -7.50 3.19
C LEU A 32 -0.63 -6.55 4.12
N GLY A 33 -1.29 -7.10 5.14
CA GLY A 33 -2.01 -6.32 6.15
C GLY A 33 -1.10 -5.40 6.97
N ARG A 34 0.12 -5.84 7.30
CA ARG A 34 1.14 -4.97 7.93
C ARG A 34 1.56 -3.84 6.99
N GLY A 35 1.67 -4.13 5.70
CA GLY A 35 1.90 -3.13 4.66
C GLY A 35 0.79 -2.08 4.61
N LEU A 36 -0.48 -2.50 4.60
CA LEU A 36 -1.63 -1.59 4.59
C LEU A 36 -1.66 -0.67 5.82
N VAL A 37 -1.39 -1.22 7.01
CA VAL A 37 -1.33 -0.43 8.25
C VAL A 37 -0.23 0.62 8.18
N ALA A 38 0.97 0.25 7.70
CA ALA A 38 2.05 1.22 7.52
C ALA A 38 1.67 2.33 6.55
N VAL A 39 1.05 2.00 5.40
CA VAL A 39 0.58 3.01 4.45
C VAL A 39 -0.45 3.94 5.09
N GLY A 40 -1.39 3.42 5.88
CA GLY A 40 -2.35 4.27 6.62
C GLY A 40 -1.70 5.18 7.68
N LEU A 41 -0.58 4.77 8.28
CA LEU A 41 0.22 5.63 9.16
C LEU A 41 0.96 6.71 8.35
N ALA A 42 1.44 6.38 7.15
CA ALA A 42 2.08 7.35 6.25
C ALA A 42 1.09 8.43 5.81
N GLU A 43 -0.13 8.08 5.40
CA GLU A 43 -1.17 9.03 4.97
C GLU A 43 -1.39 10.18 5.96
N GLY A 44 -1.33 9.90 7.27
CA GLY A 44 -1.48 10.93 8.32
C GLY A 44 -0.29 11.90 8.46
N HIS A 45 0.80 11.68 7.72
CA HIS A 45 2.05 12.45 7.79
C HIS A 45 2.50 12.99 6.41
N LEU A 46 1.70 12.81 5.36
CA LEU A 46 2.02 13.30 4.02
C LEU A 46 1.73 14.79 3.86
N ASP A 47 2.63 15.51 3.19
CA ASP A 47 2.37 16.88 2.72
C ASP A 47 1.43 16.87 1.51
N ASP A 48 1.57 15.87 0.63
CA ASP A 48 0.65 15.59 -0.48
C ASP A 48 0.14 14.14 -0.41
N PRO A 49 -1.17 13.90 -0.23
CA PRO A 49 -1.73 12.55 -0.18
C PRO A 49 -1.49 11.73 -1.47
N ARG A 50 -1.10 12.39 -2.57
CA ARG A 50 -0.78 11.71 -3.83
C ARG A 50 0.53 10.92 -3.77
N ASP A 51 1.41 11.21 -2.82
CA ASP A 51 2.73 10.59 -2.71
C ASP A 51 2.65 9.09 -2.37
N ASN A 52 1.55 8.65 -1.78
CA ASN A 52 1.33 7.24 -1.45
C ASN A 52 0.59 6.44 -2.52
N LEU A 53 0.13 7.06 -3.61
CA LEU A 53 -0.66 6.37 -4.63
C LEU A 53 0.08 5.20 -5.26
N PHE A 54 1.40 5.35 -5.41
CA PHE A 54 2.28 4.30 -5.91
C PHE A 54 2.27 3.07 -4.98
N VAL A 55 2.37 3.30 -3.68
CA VAL A 55 2.39 2.22 -2.69
C VAL A 55 1.02 1.57 -2.55
N LEU A 56 -0.06 2.35 -2.58
CA LEU A 56 -1.43 1.84 -2.59
C LEU A 56 -1.73 0.97 -3.82
N ALA A 57 -1.22 1.36 -5.00
CA ALA A 57 -1.30 0.53 -6.20
C ALA A 57 -0.55 -0.80 -6.02
N ALA A 58 0.65 -0.79 -5.45
CA ALA A 58 1.40 -2.01 -5.14
C ALA A 58 0.68 -2.92 -4.13
N VAL A 59 0.03 -2.35 -3.10
CA VAL A 59 -0.75 -3.12 -2.12
C VAL A 59 -2.01 -3.73 -2.77
N ASN A 60 -2.73 -2.95 -3.59
CA ASN A 60 -3.91 -3.43 -4.32
C ASN A 60 -3.56 -4.56 -5.31
N ASP A 61 -2.45 -4.41 -6.01
CA ASP A 61 -1.93 -5.41 -6.93
C ASP A 61 -1.51 -6.69 -6.20
N ALA A 62 -0.77 -6.55 -5.10
CA ALA A 62 -0.37 -7.67 -4.26
C ALA A 62 -1.58 -8.42 -3.69
N ALA A 63 -2.63 -7.71 -3.29
CA ALA A 63 -3.87 -8.31 -2.80
C ALA A 63 -4.48 -9.25 -3.85
N SER A 64 -4.55 -8.80 -5.10
CA SER A 64 -5.06 -9.59 -6.21
C SER A 64 -4.19 -10.82 -6.48
N LEU A 65 -2.86 -10.65 -6.48
CA LEU A 65 -1.91 -11.74 -6.72
C LEU A 65 -1.96 -12.86 -5.67
N ILE A 66 -2.27 -12.54 -4.42
CA ILE A 66 -2.37 -13.54 -3.34
C ILE A 66 -3.81 -14.03 -3.10
N GLY A 67 -4.76 -13.67 -3.96
CA GLY A 67 -6.15 -14.16 -3.90
C GLY A 67 -7.04 -13.48 -2.87
N THR A 68 -6.75 -12.21 -2.51
CA THR A 68 -7.62 -11.37 -1.68
C THR A 68 -7.96 -10.06 -2.42
N SER A 69 -8.51 -9.05 -1.72
CA SER A 69 -8.78 -7.72 -2.26
C SER A 69 -8.37 -6.62 -1.29
N LEU A 70 -8.08 -5.43 -1.83
CA LEU A 70 -7.81 -4.25 -1.01
C LEU A 70 -8.99 -3.97 -0.07
N HIS A 71 -10.21 -4.02 -0.59
CA HIS A 71 -11.43 -3.86 0.19
C HIS A 71 -11.50 -4.80 1.41
N ARG A 72 -11.16 -6.08 1.22
CA ARG A 72 -11.16 -7.05 2.32
C ARG A 72 -10.12 -6.71 3.38
N LEU A 73 -8.92 -6.31 2.95
CA LEU A 73 -7.86 -5.89 3.87
C LEU A 73 -8.26 -4.64 4.67
N ILE A 74 -8.95 -3.68 4.05
CA ILE A 74 -9.47 -2.49 4.73
C ILE A 74 -10.43 -2.92 5.85
N ILE A 75 -11.41 -3.78 5.56
CA ILE A 75 -12.35 -4.29 6.56
C ILE A 75 -11.61 -4.98 7.72
N ASP A 76 -10.65 -5.82 7.40
CA ASP A 76 -9.91 -6.62 8.39
C ASP A 76 -8.94 -5.76 9.25
N LYS A 77 -8.53 -4.58 8.77
CA LYS A 77 -7.52 -3.72 9.43
C LYS A 77 -8.02 -2.35 9.86
N GLN A 78 -9.27 -1.97 9.58
CA GLN A 78 -9.83 -0.65 9.91
C GLN A 78 -9.66 -0.25 11.38
N GLY A 79 -9.72 -1.21 12.32
CA GLY A 79 -9.53 -0.93 13.75
C GLY A 79 -8.09 -0.57 14.16
N LEU A 80 -7.13 -0.70 13.24
CA LEU A 80 -5.70 -0.36 13.46
C LEU A 80 -5.27 0.89 12.69
N LEU A 81 -6.14 1.43 11.83
CA LEU A 81 -5.82 2.55 10.95
C LEU A 81 -6.22 3.88 11.61
N PRO A 82 -5.38 4.92 11.53
CA PRO A 82 -5.81 6.28 11.84
C PRO A 82 -6.99 6.70 10.95
N SER A 83 -7.85 7.59 11.43
CA SER A 83 -9.04 8.06 10.67
C SER A 83 -8.68 8.56 9.29
N ASP A 84 -7.64 9.39 9.20
CA ASP A 84 -7.25 10.10 7.98
C ASP A 84 -6.64 9.11 6.98
N GLY A 85 -5.81 8.18 7.47
CA GLY A 85 -5.28 7.11 6.64
C GLY A 85 -6.34 6.13 6.17
N LEU A 86 -7.32 5.79 7.00
CA LEU A 86 -8.45 4.97 6.59
C LEU A 86 -9.25 5.65 5.47
N ALA A 87 -9.53 6.95 5.61
CA ALA A 87 -10.24 7.73 4.59
C ALA A 87 -9.46 7.77 3.27
N GLY A 88 -8.15 8.06 3.30
CA GLY A 88 -7.29 8.08 2.10
C GLY A 88 -7.24 6.72 1.38
N ILE A 89 -7.13 5.62 2.14
CA ILE A 89 -7.16 4.27 1.59
C ILE A 89 -8.53 3.94 0.98
N GLN A 90 -9.62 4.32 1.63
CA GLN A 90 -10.98 4.12 1.10
C GLN A 90 -11.23 4.94 -0.17
N ASP A 91 -10.71 6.17 -0.23
CA ASP A 91 -10.75 7.01 -1.44
C ASP A 91 -10.01 6.35 -2.59
N PHE A 92 -8.85 5.76 -2.33
CA PHE A 92 -8.13 4.97 -3.32
C PHE A 92 -8.90 3.73 -3.78
N ASP A 93 -9.48 2.96 -2.86
CA ASP A 93 -10.22 1.73 -3.20
C ASP A 93 -11.44 2.01 -4.10
N ARG A 94 -12.06 3.17 -3.94
CA ARG A 94 -13.21 3.63 -4.75
C ARG A 94 -12.85 4.06 -6.18
N ARG A 95 -11.56 4.24 -6.50
CA ARG A 95 -11.12 4.59 -7.87
C ARG A 95 -11.42 3.47 -8.85
N LYS A 96 -11.54 3.82 -10.14
CA LYS A 96 -11.72 2.82 -11.19
C LYS A 96 -10.51 1.89 -11.22
N THR A 97 -10.71 0.64 -11.61
CA THR A 97 -9.61 -0.35 -11.70
C THR A 97 -8.42 0.16 -12.52
N SER A 98 -8.69 0.87 -13.62
CA SER A 98 -7.65 1.48 -14.47
C SER A 98 -6.88 2.61 -13.78
N GLU A 99 -7.45 3.25 -12.76
CA GLU A 99 -6.84 4.37 -12.02
C GLU A 99 -6.09 3.92 -10.76
N LYS A 100 -6.22 2.64 -10.39
CA LYS A 100 -5.55 2.02 -9.23
C LYS A 100 -4.63 0.85 -9.60
N SER A 101 -4.33 0.70 -10.89
CA SER A 101 -3.38 -0.30 -11.39
C SER A 101 -1.94 0.19 -11.26
N ILE A 102 -1.00 -0.74 -11.15
CA ILE A 102 0.44 -0.42 -11.09
C ILE A 102 0.93 0.23 -12.38
N GLU A 103 0.38 -0.18 -13.54
CA GLU A 103 0.76 0.36 -14.85
C GLU A 103 0.41 1.85 -14.98
N SER A 104 -0.75 2.26 -14.48
CA SER A 104 -1.17 3.67 -14.46
C SER A 104 -0.33 4.54 -13.54
N MET A 105 0.40 3.92 -12.60
CA MET A 105 1.36 4.56 -11.72
C MET A 105 2.81 4.45 -12.23
N GLY A 106 3.03 3.86 -13.41
CA GLY A 106 4.37 3.64 -13.96
C GLY A 106 5.19 2.57 -13.24
N ILE A 107 4.57 1.79 -12.36
CA ILE A 107 5.19 0.74 -11.56
C ILE A 107 5.19 -0.57 -12.34
N ARG A 108 6.25 -1.35 -12.18
CA ARG A 108 6.40 -2.68 -12.77
C ARG A 108 6.70 -3.71 -11.70
N ARG A 109 6.31 -4.95 -11.99
CA ARG A 109 6.73 -6.14 -11.25
C ARG A 109 8.05 -6.63 -11.84
N VAL A 110 9.01 -6.96 -10.99
CA VAL A 110 10.27 -7.61 -11.40
C VAL A 110 10.59 -8.78 -10.49
N GLY A 111 11.39 -9.72 -10.99
CA GLY A 111 11.74 -10.94 -10.27
C GLY A 111 10.71 -12.06 -10.41
N ASP A 112 10.92 -13.12 -9.65
CA ASP A 112 10.12 -14.35 -9.60
C ASP A 112 9.48 -14.56 -8.22
N GLU A 113 8.93 -15.74 -7.94
CA GLU A 113 8.30 -16.06 -6.65
C GLU A 113 9.22 -15.83 -5.44
N GLN A 114 10.54 -15.88 -5.58
CA GLN A 114 11.50 -15.69 -4.48
C GLN A 114 12.10 -14.28 -4.44
N SER A 115 12.13 -13.59 -5.59
CA SER A 115 12.79 -12.28 -5.76
C SER A 115 11.84 -11.14 -6.10
N PHE A 116 10.52 -11.37 -6.13
CA PHE A 116 9.49 -10.41 -6.54
C PHE A 116 9.63 -9.01 -5.92
N LEU A 117 9.65 -7.96 -6.72
CA LEU A 117 9.70 -6.55 -6.28
C LEU A 117 8.77 -5.69 -7.14
N TYR A 118 8.26 -4.62 -6.54
CA TYR A 118 7.68 -3.48 -7.26
C TYR A 118 8.75 -2.41 -7.48
N VAL A 119 8.93 -1.96 -8.73
CA VAL A 119 9.91 -0.93 -9.15
C VAL A 119 9.28 0.13 -10.04
#